data_AF-A0A0Y0CB35-F1
#
_entry.id   AF-A0A0Y0CB35-F1
#
_cell.length_a   1.000
_cell.length_b   1.000
_cell.length_c   1.000
_cell.angle_alpha   90.00
_cell.angle_beta   90.00
_cell.angle_gamma   90.00
#
_symmetry.space_group_name_H-M   'P 1'
#
loop_
_entity.id
_entity.type
_entity.pdbx_description
1 polymer ?
#
loop_
_entity_poly.entity_id
_entity_poly.type
_entity_poly.pdbx_seq_one_letter_code
_entity_poly.pdbx_strand_id
1 'polypeptide(L)'
;MNSVVLLLSVVCLGVSSQQITDSQRLFSIAVNRVTHLHLLAQRLFSDFESSLQTEEQRQLNKIFLQDFCNSDYIISPTDKHETQRSSVLKLLSISYRLVESWEFPSRSLSGGSSLRNQISPRLSELKTGILKVIRANQDEAENYPDTDTLQHAPYGNYYQSLGGNESLRQTYELLACFKKDMHKVETYLTVAKCRLSPEANCTL
;
A
#
# COMPACT_ATOMS: atom_id res chain seq x y z
N MET A 1 9.34 65.28 39.26
CA MET A 1 8.96 63.87 39.02
C MET A 1 7.86 63.88 38.00
N ASN A 2 8.09 63.38 36.78
CA ASN A 2 7.05 62.95 35.84
C ASN A 2 7.69 62.00 34.83
N SER A 3 7.12 60.80 34.78
CA SER A 3 7.74 59.55 34.33
C SER A 3 7.75 59.41 32.80
N VAL A 4 8.90 58.99 32.27
CA VAL A 4 9.04 58.56 30.87
C VAL A 4 8.47 57.14 30.75
N VAL A 5 7.37 56.99 30.00
CA VAL A 5 6.77 55.68 29.68
C VAL A 5 7.40 55.19 28.38
N LEU A 6 8.28 54.18 28.49
CA LEU A 6 8.85 53.44 27.37
C LEU A 6 7.87 52.33 26.95
N LEU A 7 7.24 52.48 25.80
CA LEU A 7 6.42 51.43 25.17
C LEU A 7 7.34 50.47 24.40
N LEU A 8 7.54 49.27 24.95
CA LEU A 8 8.16 48.14 24.26
C LEU A 8 7.10 47.44 23.40
N SER A 9 7.14 47.69 22.10
CA SER A 9 6.38 46.92 21.11
C SER A 9 7.02 45.54 20.92
N VAL A 10 6.40 44.51 21.50
CA VAL A 10 6.76 43.11 21.25
C VAL A 10 6.28 42.74 19.84
N VAL A 11 7.22 42.65 18.90
CA VAL A 11 6.97 42.07 17.58
C VAL A 11 6.93 40.56 17.75
N CYS A 12 5.72 39.99 17.87
CA CYS A 12 5.53 38.56 17.73
C CYS A 12 5.80 38.19 16.27
N LEU A 13 7.03 37.73 15.98
CA LEU A 13 7.30 36.95 14.77
C LEU A 13 6.50 35.65 14.90
N GLY A 14 5.32 35.62 14.29
CA GLY A 14 4.55 34.41 14.10
C GLY A 14 5.34 33.46 13.22
N VAL A 15 6.13 32.58 13.85
CA VAL A 15 6.58 31.36 13.20
C VAL A 15 5.31 30.55 12.96
N SER A 16 4.81 30.58 11.73
CA SER A 16 3.75 29.67 11.30
C SER A 16 4.35 28.26 11.31
N SER A 17 4.26 27.59 12.46
CA SER A 17 4.42 26.15 12.53
C SER A 17 3.23 25.59 11.75
N GLN A 18 3.43 25.19 10.49
CA GLN A 18 2.42 24.49 9.70
C GLN A 18 1.97 23.27 10.51
N GLN A 19 0.76 23.36 11.04
CA GLN A 19 0.17 22.31 11.85
C GLN A 19 -0.21 21.19 10.88
N ILE A 20 0.55 20.09 10.89
CA ILE A 20 0.25 18.89 10.09
C ILE A 20 -1.19 18.49 10.39
N THR A 21 -2.04 18.46 9.36
CA THR A 21 -3.44 18.08 9.55
C THR A 21 -3.53 16.61 9.94
N ASP A 22 -4.56 16.21 10.68
CA ASP A 22 -4.75 14.81 11.07
C ASP A 22 -4.77 13.86 9.85
N SER A 23 -5.32 14.31 8.72
CA SER A 23 -5.28 13.59 7.45
C SER A 23 -3.85 13.36 6.92
N GLN A 24 -3.00 14.40 6.90
CA GLN A 24 -1.60 14.28 6.46
C GLN A 24 -0.79 13.32 7.34
N ARG A 25 -1.08 13.31 8.65
CA ARG A 25 -0.48 12.36 9.59
C ARG A 25 -0.91 10.92 9.28
N LEU A 26 -2.20 10.68 9.06
CA LEU A 26 -2.73 9.37 8.70
C LEU A 26 -2.12 8.84 7.39
N PHE A 27 -1.99 9.69 6.37
CA PHE A 27 -1.29 9.36 5.13
C PHE A 27 0.16 8.94 5.37
N SER A 28 0.90 9.70 6.18
CA SER A 28 2.30 9.39 6.47
C SER A 28 2.47 8.04 7.17
N ILE A 29 1.56 7.72 8.09
CA ILE A 29 1.52 6.41 8.76
C ILE A 29 1.20 5.30 7.75
N ALA A 30 0.21 5.49 6.89
CA ALA A 30 -0.18 4.48 5.89
C ALA A 30 0.95 4.22 4.88
N VAL A 31 1.60 5.27 4.36
CA VAL A 31 2.76 5.18 3.46
C VAL A 31 3.90 4.44 4.14
N ASN A 32 4.27 4.81 5.38
CA ASN A 32 5.35 4.13 6.09
C ASN A 32 5.04 2.63 6.31
N ARG A 33 3.80 2.28 6.67
CA ARG A 33 3.36 0.89 6.86
C ARG A 33 3.48 0.07 5.57
N VAL A 34 3.01 0.59 4.44
CA VAL A 34 3.11 -0.13 3.16
C VAL A 34 4.56 -0.23 2.70
N THR A 35 5.39 0.80 2.87
CA THR A 35 6.82 0.73 2.56
C THR A 35 7.49 -0.41 3.33
N HIS A 36 7.25 -0.53 4.64
CA HIS A 36 7.79 -1.64 5.42
C HIS A 36 7.26 -3.01 4.99
N LEU A 37 5.98 -3.09 4.58
CA LEU A 37 5.39 -4.32 4.10
C LEU A 37 5.93 -4.73 2.73
N HIS A 38 6.14 -3.77 1.82
CA HIS A 38 6.75 -4.01 0.52
C HIS A 38 8.22 -4.44 0.67
N LEU A 39 9.01 -3.80 1.55
CA LEU A 39 10.38 -4.23 1.87
C LEU A 39 10.42 -5.67 2.40
N LEU A 40 9.44 -6.06 3.24
CA LEU A 40 9.32 -7.44 3.71
C LEU A 40 8.99 -8.40 2.55
N ALA A 41 8.09 -8.02 1.65
CA ALA A 41 7.75 -8.82 0.46
C ALA A 41 8.96 -9.00 -0.46
N GLN A 42 9.75 -7.96 -0.69
CA GLN A 42 11.00 -8.02 -1.46
C GLN A 42 12.00 -8.97 -0.83
N ARG A 43 12.17 -8.91 0.50
CA ARG A 43 13.08 -9.81 1.23
C ARG A 43 12.64 -11.26 1.11
N LEU A 44 11.36 -11.55 1.36
CA LEU A 44 10.82 -12.91 1.25
C LEU A 44 11.01 -13.50 -0.15
N PHE A 45 10.74 -12.70 -1.18
CA PHE A 45 10.94 -13.10 -2.56
C PHE A 45 12.41 -13.35 -2.89
N SER A 46 13.31 -12.44 -2.47
CA SER A 46 14.75 -12.58 -2.68
C SER A 46 15.35 -13.78 -1.94
N ASP A 47 14.91 -14.02 -0.70
CA ASP A 47 15.35 -15.15 0.11
C ASP A 47 14.93 -16.46 -0.57
N PHE A 48 13.69 -16.53 -1.06
CA PHE A 48 13.20 -17.67 -1.83
C PHE A 48 14.00 -17.88 -3.12
N GLU A 49 14.18 -16.85 -3.95
CA GLU A 49 14.98 -16.95 -5.18
C GLU A 49 16.41 -17.42 -4.91
N SER A 50 17.04 -16.94 -3.84
CA SER A 50 18.40 -17.33 -3.46
C SER A 50 18.52 -18.80 -3.03
N SER A 51 17.40 -19.42 -2.62
CA SER A 51 17.37 -20.83 -2.22
C SER A 51 17.20 -21.80 -3.40
N LEU A 52 16.84 -21.28 -4.58
CA LEU A 52 16.63 -22.07 -5.80
C LEU A 52 17.96 -22.39 -6.49
N GLN A 53 18.00 -23.50 -7.24
CA GLN A 53 19.09 -23.74 -8.18
C GLN A 53 18.97 -22.77 -9.38
N THR A 54 20.09 -22.42 -10.00
CA THR A 54 20.12 -21.43 -11.10
C THR A 54 19.20 -21.79 -12.27
N GLU A 55 19.07 -23.08 -12.60
CA GLU A 55 18.19 -23.52 -13.69
C GLU A 55 16.70 -23.45 -13.31
N GLU A 56 16.35 -23.78 -12.06
CA GLU A 56 14.99 -23.62 -11.53
C GLU A 56 14.57 -22.14 -11.53
N GLN A 57 15.46 -21.25 -11.09
CA GLN A 57 15.23 -19.81 -11.12
C GLN A 57 14.98 -19.30 -12.54
N ARG A 58 15.79 -19.74 -13.53
CA ARG A 58 15.59 -19.36 -14.94
C ARG A 58 14.26 -19.83 -15.50
N GLN A 59 13.81 -21.03 -15.12
CA GLN A 59 12.53 -21.58 -15.57
C GLN A 59 11.36 -20.83 -14.96
N LEU A 60 11.39 -20.57 -13.65
CA LEU A 60 10.34 -19.83 -12.94
C LEU A 60 10.24 -18.37 -13.39
N ASN A 61 11.37 -17.71 -13.63
CA ASN A 61 11.38 -16.34 -14.16
C ASN A 61 10.71 -16.23 -15.53
N LYS A 62 10.83 -17.25 -16.39
CA LYS A 62 10.16 -17.28 -17.70
C LYS A 62 8.65 -17.48 -17.58
N ILE A 63 8.22 -18.30 -16.62
CA ILE A 63 6.81 -18.63 -16.38
C ILE A 63 6.05 -17.43 -15.82
N PHE A 64 6.63 -16.72 -14.86
CA PHE A 64 5.96 -15.57 -14.23
C PHE A 64 5.76 -14.37 -15.17
N LEU A 65 6.55 -14.25 -16.24
CA LEU A 65 6.29 -13.24 -17.27
C LEU A 65 4.95 -13.47 -18.01
N GLN A 66 4.31 -14.63 -17.83
CA GLN A 66 3.05 -15.01 -18.46
C GLN A 66 1.88 -15.17 -17.46
N ASP A 67 2.14 -15.24 -16.15
CA ASP A 67 1.11 -15.60 -15.17
C ASP A 67 0.40 -14.37 -14.58
N PHE A 68 -0.92 -14.53 -14.39
CA PHE A 68 -1.80 -13.54 -13.79
C PHE A 68 -1.80 -13.67 -12.27
N CYS A 69 -1.71 -12.55 -11.57
CA CYS A 69 -1.96 -12.51 -10.14
C CYS A 69 -3.45 -12.50 -9.87
N ASN A 70 -3.88 -13.12 -8.77
CA ASN A 70 -5.30 -13.11 -8.39
C ASN A 70 -5.86 -11.70 -8.34
N SER A 71 -5.09 -10.71 -7.91
CA SER A 71 -5.48 -9.31 -7.86
C SER A 71 -5.66 -8.62 -9.22
N ASP A 72 -5.32 -9.26 -10.34
CA ASP A 72 -5.33 -8.61 -11.66
C ASP A 72 -6.75 -8.30 -12.18
N TYR A 73 -7.82 -8.86 -11.59
CA TYR A 73 -9.19 -8.40 -11.87
C TYR A 73 -9.49 -7.02 -11.22
N ILE A 74 -8.67 -6.56 -10.26
CA ILE A 74 -8.78 -5.22 -9.68
C ILE A 74 -8.26 -4.23 -10.72
N ILE A 75 -9.19 -3.62 -11.45
CA ILE A 75 -8.90 -2.57 -12.44
C ILE A 75 -8.15 -1.45 -11.73
N SER A 76 -6.87 -1.32 -12.06
CA SER A 76 -5.93 -0.43 -11.38
C SER A 76 -5.08 0.30 -12.42
N PRO A 77 -4.66 1.55 -12.14
CA PRO A 77 -3.81 2.28 -13.05
C PRO A 77 -2.56 1.50 -13.43
N THR A 78 -2.37 1.25 -14.72
CA THR A 78 -1.33 0.35 -15.21
C THR A 78 0.00 1.06 -15.48
N ASP A 79 -0.04 2.36 -15.69
CA ASP A 79 1.13 3.18 -15.96
C ASP A 79 1.22 4.44 -15.09
N LYS A 80 2.38 5.11 -15.18
CA LYS A 80 2.68 6.34 -14.42
C LYS A 80 1.65 7.43 -14.71
N HIS A 81 1.25 7.59 -15.95
CA HIS A 81 0.39 8.67 -16.39
C HIS A 81 -1.07 8.48 -15.94
N GLU A 82 -1.60 7.26 -16.02
CA GLU A 82 -2.91 6.91 -15.48
C GLU A 82 -2.94 7.06 -13.95
N THR A 83 -1.85 6.67 -13.28
CA THR A 83 -1.70 6.86 -11.83
C THR A 83 -1.72 8.34 -11.47
N GLN A 84 -0.96 9.16 -12.22
CA GLN A 84 -0.89 10.62 -12.05
C GLN A 84 -2.18 11.36 -12.42
N ARG A 85 -3.10 10.77 -13.18
CA ARG A 85 -4.42 11.36 -13.47
C ARG A 85 -5.55 10.88 -12.56
N SER A 86 -5.39 9.74 -11.88
CA SER A 86 -6.43 9.19 -11.00
C SER A 86 -6.67 10.08 -9.78
N SER A 87 -7.91 10.19 -9.28
CA SER A 87 -8.20 10.96 -8.05
C SER A 87 -7.57 10.32 -6.81
N VAL A 88 -7.40 11.08 -5.73
CA VAL A 88 -6.89 10.57 -4.44
C VAL A 88 -7.77 9.45 -3.90
N LEU A 89 -9.09 9.64 -3.88
CA LEU A 89 -10.04 8.63 -3.41
C LEU A 89 -10.00 7.35 -4.27
N LYS A 90 -9.84 7.47 -5.60
CA LYS A 90 -9.68 6.30 -6.48
C LYS A 90 -8.42 5.50 -6.11
N LEU A 91 -7.29 6.18 -5.94
CA LEU A 91 -6.03 5.53 -5.55
C LEU A 91 -6.16 4.83 -4.20
N LEU A 92 -6.75 5.50 -3.20
CA LEU A 92 -6.97 4.93 -1.87
C LEU A 92 -7.91 3.71 -1.91
N SER A 93 -9.00 3.77 -2.67
CA SER A 93 -9.97 2.68 -2.80
C SER A 93 -9.34 1.44 -3.44
N ILE A 94 -8.54 1.62 -4.49
CA ILE A 94 -7.80 0.54 -5.14
C ILE A 94 -6.75 -0.04 -4.18
N SER A 95 -6.00 0.81 -3.47
CA SER A 95 -5.04 0.39 -2.44
C SER A 95 -5.71 -0.45 -1.35
N TYR A 96 -6.90 -0.04 -0.88
CA TYR A 96 -7.69 -0.81 0.09
C TYR A 96 -8.03 -2.21 -0.45
N ARG A 97 -8.58 -2.29 -1.67
CA ARG A 97 -8.98 -3.57 -2.29
C ARG A 97 -7.80 -4.51 -2.52
N LEU A 98 -6.66 -3.97 -2.95
CA LEU A 98 -5.43 -4.76 -3.09
C LEU A 98 -5.01 -5.34 -1.75
N VAL A 99 -4.92 -4.52 -0.69
CA VAL A 99 -4.54 -5.00 0.65
C VAL A 99 -5.53 -6.03 1.20
N GLU A 100 -6.82 -5.80 1.03
CA GLU A 100 -7.89 -6.74 1.44
C GLU A 100 -7.78 -8.09 0.72
N SER A 101 -7.51 -8.07 -0.60
CA SER A 101 -7.36 -9.30 -1.40
C SER A 101 -6.25 -10.22 -0.90
N TRP A 102 -5.28 -9.69 -0.17
CA TRP A 102 -4.14 -10.44 0.37
C TRP A 102 -4.35 -11.01 1.78
N GLU A 103 -5.43 -10.66 2.50
CA GLU A 103 -5.63 -11.13 3.87
C GLU A 103 -5.67 -12.67 3.98
N PHE A 104 -6.34 -13.33 3.04
CA PHE A 104 -6.40 -14.79 3.00
C PHE A 104 -5.16 -15.41 2.32
N PRO A 105 -4.75 -15.03 1.08
CA PRO A 105 -3.58 -15.60 0.41
C PRO A 105 -2.27 -15.44 1.18
N SER A 106 -2.13 -14.39 1.99
CA SER A 106 -0.93 -14.16 2.81
C SER A 106 -0.60 -15.29 3.78
N ARG A 107 -1.61 -16.11 4.15
CA ARG A 107 -1.43 -17.27 5.01
C ARG A 107 -0.66 -18.40 4.31
N SER A 108 -0.61 -18.41 2.98
CA SER A 108 0.13 -19.40 2.21
C SER A 108 1.50 -18.88 1.74
N LEU A 109 1.90 -17.65 2.11
CA LEU A 109 3.21 -17.12 1.75
C LEU A 109 4.31 -17.93 2.45
N SER A 110 5.07 -18.71 1.67
CA SER A 110 6.20 -19.48 2.17
C SER A 110 7.31 -18.52 2.64
N GLY A 111 7.88 -18.82 3.81
CA GLY A 111 8.90 -18.02 4.47
C GLY A 111 9.02 -18.51 5.91
N GLY A 112 10.24 -18.57 6.46
CA GLY A 112 10.50 -19.08 7.81
C GLY A 112 9.46 -18.56 8.82
N SER A 113 8.97 -19.45 9.69
CA SER A 113 7.75 -19.26 10.48
C SER A 113 7.61 -17.89 11.18
N SER A 114 8.72 -17.22 11.52
CA SER A 114 8.76 -15.90 12.15
C SER A 114 8.43 -14.71 11.22
N LEU A 115 8.80 -14.76 9.93
CA LEU A 115 8.54 -13.66 8.98
C LEU A 115 7.11 -13.73 8.45
N ARG A 116 6.63 -14.94 8.15
CA ARG A 116 5.24 -15.19 7.72
C ARG A 116 4.22 -14.66 8.72
N ASN A 117 4.46 -14.91 10.01
CA ASN A 117 3.55 -14.49 11.09
C ASN A 117 3.40 -12.96 11.21
N GLN A 118 4.29 -12.18 10.60
CA GLN A 118 4.22 -10.72 10.62
C GLN A 118 3.39 -10.13 9.47
N ILE A 119 3.10 -10.88 8.40
CA ILE A 119 2.45 -10.32 7.20
C ILE A 119 0.98 -10.01 7.46
N SER A 120 0.23 -11.00 7.94
CA SER A 120 -1.20 -10.88 8.24
C SER A 120 -1.55 -9.70 9.17
N PRO A 121 -0.89 -9.52 10.34
CA PRO A 121 -1.18 -8.36 11.20
C PRO A 121 -0.83 -7.03 10.51
N ARG A 122 0.28 -6.94 9.77
CA ARG A 122 0.66 -5.73 9.02
C ARG A 122 -0.34 -5.38 7.92
N LEU A 123 -0.88 -6.38 7.22
CA LEU A 123 -1.94 -6.19 6.22
C LEU A 123 -3.21 -5.64 6.88
N SER A 124 -3.65 -6.23 8.00
CA SER A 124 -4.85 -5.77 8.73
C SER A 124 -4.69 -4.34 9.25
N GLU A 125 -3.53 -4.01 9.81
CA GLU A 125 -3.19 -2.67 10.26
C GLU A 125 -3.15 -1.65 9.11
N LEU A 126 -2.56 -2.04 7.97
CA LEU A 126 -2.51 -1.20 6.77
C LEU A 126 -3.91 -0.98 6.20
N LYS A 127 -4.73 -2.03 6.07
CA LYS A 127 -6.13 -1.96 5.61
C LYS A 127 -6.93 -0.97 6.44
N THR A 128 -6.84 -1.12 7.77
CA THR A 128 -7.51 -0.22 8.73
C THR A 128 -6.99 1.22 8.60
N GLY A 129 -5.69 1.40 8.40
CA GLY A 129 -5.06 2.70 8.18
C GLY A 129 -5.58 3.40 6.92
N ILE A 130 -5.61 2.69 5.79
CA ILE A 130 -6.13 3.20 4.51
C ILE A 130 -7.60 3.57 4.65
N LEU A 131 -8.42 2.74 5.31
CA LEU A 131 -9.84 3.04 5.53
C LEU A 131 -10.05 4.32 6.34
N LYS A 132 -9.21 4.58 7.36
CA LYS A 132 -9.24 5.84 8.11
C LYS A 132 -8.84 7.03 7.25
N VAL A 133 -7.85 6.87 6.38
CA VAL A 133 -7.45 7.91 5.42
C VAL A 133 -8.60 8.22 4.47
N ILE A 134 -9.27 7.21 3.90
CA ILE A 134 -10.45 7.40 3.03
C ILE A 134 -11.50 8.26 3.75
N ARG A 135 -11.90 7.85 4.96
CA ARG A 135 -12.93 8.56 5.74
C ARG A 135 -12.53 10.00 6.08
N ALA A 136 -11.25 10.25 6.34
CA ALA A 136 -10.75 11.59 6.65
C ALA A 136 -10.65 12.52 5.44
N ASN A 137 -10.79 11.99 4.21
CA ASN A 137 -10.70 12.75 2.96
C ASN A 137 -11.99 12.68 2.13
N GLN A 138 -13.08 12.16 2.69
CA GLN A 138 -14.41 12.24 2.10
C GLN A 138 -15.09 13.51 2.61
N ASP A 139 -15.44 14.44 1.72
CA ASP A 139 -16.39 15.51 2.01
C ASP A 139 -17.82 14.95 1.92
N GLU A 140 -18.76 15.43 2.77
CA GLU A 140 -20.18 15.02 2.78
C GLU A 140 -20.89 15.14 1.41
N ALA A 141 -20.31 15.88 0.47
CA ALA A 141 -20.86 16.14 -0.86
C ALA A 141 -20.42 15.16 -1.97
N GLU A 142 -19.32 14.42 -1.78
CA GLU A 142 -18.92 13.37 -2.72
C GLU A 142 -19.50 12.04 -2.24
N ASN A 143 -20.77 11.84 -2.58
CA ASN A 143 -21.39 10.52 -2.63
C ASN A 143 -20.66 9.73 -3.73
N TYR A 144 -19.44 9.24 -3.43
CA TYR A 144 -18.78 8.24 -4.24
C TYR A 144 -19.78 7.10 -4.31
N PRO A 145 -20.28 6.74 -5.50
CA PRO A 145 -21.32 5.73 -5.63
C PRO A 145 -20.73 4.47 -5.04
N ASP A 146 -21.23 4.23 -3.84
CA ASP A 146 -21.29 3.02 -3.10
C ASP A 146 -20.13 2.03 -3.36
N THR A 147 -19.43 1.74 -2.27
CA THR A 147 -19.34 0.40 -1.66
C THR A 147 -20.02 -0.78 -2.40
N ASP A 148 -21.06 -0.61 -3.21
CA ASP A 148 -21.78 -1.59 -4.02
C ASP A 148 -21.08 -2.00 -5.34
N THR A 149 -19.99 -1.32 -5.75
CA THR A 149 -19.03 -1.92 -6.73
C THR A 149 -18.02 -2.86 -6.07
N LEU A 150 -18.14 -3.13 -4.76
CA LEU A 150 -17.52 -4.28 -4.09
C LEU A 150 -18.32 -5.55 -4.40
N GLN A 151 -18.72 -5.77 -5.66
CA GLN A 151 -19.32 -7.05 -6.04
C GLN A 151 -18.22 -8.11 -5.96
N HIS A 152 -18.35 -8.90 -4.89
CA HIS A 152 -17.45 -9.91 -4.43
C HIS A 152 -17.37 -11.05 -5.45
N ALA A 153 -16.26 -11.17 -6.17
CA ALA A 153 -15.86 -12.51 -6.60
C ALA A 153 -15.42 -13.26 -5.33
N PRO A 154 -15.80 -14.53 -5.11
CA PRO A 154 -15.41 -15.28 -3.92
C PRO A 154 -13.89 -15.44 -3.89
N TYR A 155 -13.26 -14.58 -3.10
CA TYR A 155 -11.85 -14.62 -2.76
C TYR A 155 -11.58 -15.90 -1.99
N GLY A 156 -10.95 -16.88 -2.63
CA GLY A 156 -10.54 -18.09 -1.92
C GLY A 156 -10.08 -19.24 -2.79
N ASN A 157 -10.54 -19.37 -4.03
CA ASN A 157 -10.43 -20.68 -4.70
C ASN A 157 -9.13 -20.96 -5.49
N TYR A 158 -8.35 -19.96 -5.90
CA TYR A 158 -7.13 -20.26 -6.68
C TYR A 158 -6.07 -20.99 -5.85
N TYR A 159 -5.76 -20.49 -4.65
CA TYR A 159 -4.73 -21.09 -3.79
C TYR A 159 -5.24 -22.25 -2.91
N GLN A 160 -6.56 -22.44 -2.81
CA GLN A 160 -7.20 -23.46 -1.97
C GLN A 160 -7.58 -24.74 -2.74
N SER A 161 -7.65 -24.69 -4.07
CA SER A 161 -8.03 -25.83 -4.94
C SER A 161 -6.85 -26.73 -5.36
N LEU A 162 -5.60 -26.35 -5.05
CA LEU A 162 -4.40 -27.08 -5.46
C LEU A 162 -3.75 -27.72 -4.23
N GLY A 163 -4.18 -28.95 -3.95
CA GLY A 163 -3.82 -29.68 -2.74
C GLY A 163 -2.34 -30.05 -2.61
N GLY A 164 -1.87 -30.04 -1.36
CA GLY A 164 -0.91 -30.99 -0.80
C GLY A 164 0.56 -30.88 -1.20
N ASN A 165 0.88 -30.40 -2.40
CA ASN A 165 2.25 -30.19 -2.86
C ASN A 165 2.43 -28.71 -3.20
N GLU A 166 3.00 -27.92 -2.28
CA GLU A 166 3.48 -26.56 -2.58
C GLU A 166 4.58 -26.66 -3.65
N SER A 167 4.18 -26.60 -4.92
CA SER A 167 5.16 -26.60 -6.01
C SER A 167 5.98 -25.30 -5.94
N LEU A 168 7.28 -25.38 -6.21
CA LEU A 168 8.17 -24.21 -6.26
C LEU A 168 7.57 -23.08 -7.13
N ARG A 169 6.84 -23.45 -8.19
CA ARG A 169 6.08 -22.55 -9.04
C ARG A 169 5.01 -21.77 -8.28
N GLN A 170 4.15 -22.45 -7.52
CA GLN A 170 3.07 -21.81 -6.77
C GLN A 170 3.62 -20.86 -5.69
N THR A 171 4.67 -21.27 -4.99
CA THR A 171 5.36 -20.40 -4.02
C THR A 171 5.96 -19.18 -4.70
N TYR A 172 6.63 -19.37 -5.83
CA TYR A 172 7.20 -18.29 -6.63
C TYR A 172 6.10 -17.30 -7.07
N GLU A 173 5.02 -17.78 -7.68
CA GLU A 173 3.89 -16.97 -8.14
C GLU A 173 3.30 -16.13 -7.00
N LEU A 174 3.01 -16.77 -5.86
CA LEU A 174 2.40 -16.11 -4.72
C LEU A 174 3.30 -14.99 -4.16
N LEU A 175 4.61 -15.26 -3.98
CA LEU A 175 5.56 -14.27 -3.50
C LEU A 175 5.77 -13.12 -4.50
N ALA A 176 5.87 -13.44 -5.78
CA ALA A 176 6.04 -12.45 -6.84
C ALA A 176 4.82 -11.54 -6.97
N CYS A 177 3.61 -12.12 -6.90
CA CYS A 177 2.35 -11.38 -6.89
C CYS A 177 2.22 -10.49 -5.65
N PHE A 178 2.56 -11.01 -4.47
CA PHE A 178 2.52 -10.22 -3.23
C PHE A 178 3.45 -9.01 -3.32
N LYS A 179 4.69 -9.23 -3.78
CA LYS A 179 5.66 -8.15 -4.03
C LYS A 179 5.13 -7.12 -5.02
N LYS A 180 4.59 -7.58 -6.16
CA LYS A 180 4.01 -6.73 -7.22
C LYS A 180 2.92 -5.81 -6.67
N ASP A 181 1.99 -6.38 -5.91
CA ASP A 181 0.84 -5.63 -5.41
C ASP A 181 1.21 -4.68 -4.28
N MET A 182 2.11 -5.07 -3.38
CA MET A 182 2.58 -4.16 -2.32
C MET A 182 3.34 -2.96 -2.91
N HIS A 183 4.10 -3.15 -3.99
CA HIS A 183 4.70 -2.05 -4.75
C HIS A 183 3.64 -1.12 -5.37
N LYS A 184 2.57 -1.66 -5.97
CA LYS A 184 1.45 -0.86 -6.48
C LYS A 184 0.80 -0.03 -5.37
N VAL A 185 0.49 -0.67 -4.23
CA VAL A 185 -0.13 0.02 -3.08
C VAL A 185 0.80 1.13 -2.56
N GLU A 186 2.10 0.88 -2.42
CA GLU A 186 3.08 1.90 -2.03
C GLU A 186 3.09 3.08 -3.00
N THR A 187 3.13 2.80 -4.31
CA THR A 187 3.10 3.82 -5.35
C THR A 187 1.85 4.68 -5.23
N TYR A 188 0.67 4.06 -5.15
CA TYR A 188 -0.60 4.77 -5.08
C TYR A 188 -0.74 5.62 -3.82
N LEU A 189 -0.35 5.09 -2.65
CA LEU A 189 -0.40 5.85 -1.39
C LEU A 189 0.60 7.00 -1.39
N THR A 190 1.78 6.82 -1.99
CA THR A 190 2.79 7.87 -2.11
C THR A 190 2.29 8.99 -3.01
N VAL A 191 1.77 8.67 -4.20
CA VAL A 191 1.18 9.65 -5.12
C VAL A 191 0.02 10.39 -4.46
N ALA A 192 -0.88 9.67 -3.79
CA ALA A 192 -2.02 10.26 -3.10
C ALA A 192 -1.58 11.23 -1.98
N LYS A 193 -0.59 10.85 -1.17
CA LYS A 193 0.00 11.71 -0.14
C LYS A 193 0.60 12.99 -0.74
N CYS A 194 1.37 12.86 -1.83
CA CYS A 194 2.02 14.00 -2.48
C CYS A 194 1.02 15.03 -3.02
N ARG A 195 -0.17 14.60 -3.47
CA ARG A 195 -1.21 15.52 -3.94
C ARG A 195 -1.86 16.35 -2.84
N LEU A 196 -1.94 15.82 -1.62
CA LEU A 196 -2.57 16.49 -0.48
C LEU A 196 -1.57 17.26 0.40
N SER A 197 -0.28 17.20 0.08
CA SER A 197 0.78 17.94 0.76
C SER A 197 1.74 18.50 -0.29
N PRO A 198 1.42 19.69 -0.87
CA PRO A 198 2.27 20.35 -1.87
C PRO A 198 3.67 20.71 -1.35
N GLU A 199 3.83 20.75 -0.03
CA GLU A 199 5.09 21.04 0.68
C GLU A 199 6.01 19.82 0.81
N ALA A 200 5.48 18.62 0.56
CA ALA A 200 6.33 17.44 0.43
C ALA A 200 7.10 17.58 -0.89
N ASN A 201 8.44 17.62 -0.83
CA ASN A 201 9.33 17.58 -2.00
C ASN A 201 9.19 16.23 -2.73
N CYS A 202 8.04 16.01 -3.36
CA CYS A 202 7.70 14.81 -4.08
C CYS A 202 8.12 14.97 -5.54
N THR A 203 9.19 14.27 -5.93
CA THR A 203 9.47 14.02 -7.35
C THR A 203 8.55 12.89 -7.83
N LEU A 204 7.47 13.24 -8.56
CA LEU A 204 6.48 12.31 -9.12
C LEU A 204 6.90 11.68 -10.46
#